data_AF-A0A8H7KL21-F1
#
_entry.id   AF-A0A8H7KL21-F1
#
_cell.length_a   1.000
_cell.length_b   1.000
_cell.length_c   1.000
_cell.angle_alpha   90.00
_cell.angle_beta   90.00
_cell.angle_gamma   90.00
#
_symmetry.space_group_name_H-M   'P 1'
#
loop_
_entity.id
_entity.type
_entity.pdbx_description
1 polymer ?
#
loop_
_entity_poly.entity_id
_entity_poly.type
_entity_poly.pdbx_seq_one_letter_code
_entity_poly.pdbx_strand_id
1 'polypeptide(L)'
;MPKAKYYAVAVGRGAPTIFDSWAECSASVNRYSNALYHSFRTQQEAERWLASKSAATTVHMRPRHTSVKNDNTNTVKCHQPELKVLLSPEQHRIIARVKEGKNVFFTGSAGTGKSVLLREIIKLRRETSPDAVAVTASTGIAALNIGGVTLHSWAGIKLGDEPIERFVGKVRGQTMFHSLWMRWQEVKTLIIDEISMIDGPLFDYLEVIARKLRNSTQPFGGIQLVLCGDFCQLPPVPRKDMKGIPIPATFAFEAQAWNSCVGAPMMLTKVFRQKDETFSMMLNEMRYGRMQESTIQIFKSLSRSVLYTDGIGPTEIYPTRIEVNSSNSSRLRQLSD
;
A
#
# COMPACT_ATOMS: atom_id res chain seq x y z
N MET A 1 30.80 -33.09 -1.97
CA MET A 1 29.76 -33.31 -2.99
C MET A 1 28.65 -32.28 -2.79
N PRO A 2 28.24 -31.50 -3.81
CA PRO A 2 27.11 -30.59 -3.66
C PRO A 2 25.84 -31.44 -3.46
N LYS A 3 25.10 -31.18 -2.37
CA LYS A 3 23.86 -31.90 -2.07
C LYS A 3 22.86 -31.65 -3.19
N ALA A 4 22.34 -32.71 -3.81
CA ALA A 4 21.23 -32.60 -4.76
C ALA A 4 20.10 -31.79 -4.09
N LYS A 5 19.66 -30.72 -4.76
CA LYS A 5 18.55 -29.87 -4.33
C LYS A 5 17.46 -30.01 -5.38
N TYR A 6 16.28 -30.44 -4.95
CA TYR A 6 15.07 -30.45 -5.78
C TYR A 6 14.36 -29.10 -5.61
N TYR A 7 13.75 -28.57 -6.66
CA TYR A 7 13.06 -27.28 -6.64
C TYR A 7 11.62 -27.46 -7.06
N ALA A 8 10.69 -27.30 -6.11
CA ALA A 8 9.26 -27.38 -6.39
C ALA A 8 8.71 -26.01 -6.74
N VAL A 9 7.95 -25.91 -7.83
CA VAL A 9 7.25 -24.69 -8.26
C VAL A 9 5.76 -24.96 -8.21
N ALA A 10 5.06 -24.28 -7.30
CA ALA A 10 3.61 -24.35 -7.14
C ALA A 10 2.89 -23.33 -8.04
N VAL A 11 3.52 -22.17 -8.29
CA VAL A 11 3.01 -21.14 -9.21
C VAL A 11 4.18 -20.62 -10.06
N GLY A 12 4.07 -20.72 -11.38
CA GLY A 12 5.11 -20.40 -12.34
C GLY A 12 4.78 -20.95 -13.74
N ARG A 13 5.68 -20.78 -14.71
CA ARG A 13 5.48 -21.31 -16.07
C ARG A 13 5.63 -22.83 -16.04
N GLY A 14 4.56 -23.54 -16.40
CA GLY A 14 4.53 -25.01 -16.35
C GLY A 14 4.33 -25.59 -14.94
N ALA A 15 3.96 -24.78 -13.94
CA ALA A 15 3.61 -25.27 -12.61
C ALA A 15 2.24 -25.99 -12.60
N PRO A 16 2.00 -26.93 -11.65
CA PRO A 16 2.92 -27.42 -10.63
C PRO A 16 3.96 -28.39 -11.20
N THR A 17 5.25 -28.22 -10.85
CA THR A 17 6.36 -29.08 -11.33
C THR A 17 7.54 -29.07 -10.34
N ILE A 18 8.35 -30.12 -10.35
CA ILE A 18 9.61 -30.23 -9.59
C ILE A 18 10.77 -30.32 -10.58
N PHE A 19 11.80 -29.52 -10.37
CA PHE A 19 13.05 -29.52 -11.14
C PHE A 19 14.20 -30.07 -10.30
N ASP A 20 15.16 -30.74 -10.93
CA ASP A 20 16.40 -31.23 -10.30
C ASP A 20 17.56 -30.21 -10.36
N SER A 21 17.36 -29.11 -11.11
CA SER A 21 18.34 -28.05 -11.28
C SER A 21 17.75 -26.65 -11.05
N TRP A 22 18.58 -25.74 -10.54
CA TRP A 22 18.17 -24.34 -10.35
C TRP A 22 17.95 -23.62 -11.68
N ALA A 23 18.69 -23.98 -12.73
CA ALA A 23 18.58 -23.34 -14.04
C ALA A 23 17.16 -23.49 -14.62
N GLU A 24 16.58 -24.69 -14.51
CA GLU A 24 15.22 -24.97 -14.98
C GLU A 24 14.16 -24.34 -14.07
N CYS A 25 14.32 -24.43 -12.76
CA CYS A 25 13.44 -23.74 -11.81
C CYS A 25 13.42 -22.22 -12.09
N SER A 26 14.60 -21.62 -12.32
CA SER A 26 14.75 -20.20 -12.60
C SER A 26 14.05 -19.80 -13.90
N ALA A 27 14.04 -20.64 -14.93
CA ALA A 27 13.30 -20.38 -16.17
C ALA A 27 11.78 -20.41 -15.97
N SER A 28 11.28 -21.21 -15.02
CA SER A 28 9.87 -21.29 -14.67
C SER A 28 9.37 -20.07 -13.88
N VAL A 29 10.23 -19.47 -13.04
CA VAL A 29 9.81 -18.43 -12.06
C VAL A 29 10.29 -17.02 -12.38
N ASN A 30 11.37 -16.84 -13.16
CA ASN A 30 11.89 -15.52 -13.47
C ASN A 30 10.89 -14.72 -14.32
N ARG A 31 10.66 -13.46 -13.92
CA ARG A 31 9.71 -12.54 -14.57
C ARG A 31 8.28 -13.09 -14.64
N TYR A 32 7.91 -14.00 -13.73
CA TYR A 32 6.53 -14.45 -13.55
C TYR A 32 5.98 -13.81 -12.26
N SER A 33 4.95 -12.97 -12.40
CA SER A 33 4.33 -12.30 -11.25
C SER A 33 3.72 -13.34 -10.31
N ASN A 34 4.03 -13.23 -9.01
CA ASN A 34 3.57 -14.14 -7.95
C ASN A 34 4.07 -15.59 -8.06
N ALA A 35 5.25 -15.82 -8.64
CA ALA A 35 5.84 -17.15 -8.64
C ALA A 35 6.05 -17.69 -7.20
N LEU A 36 5.64 -18.93 -6.96
CA LEU A 36 5.72 -19.60 -5.67
C LEU A 36 6.54 -20.87 -5.84
N TYR A 37 7.74 -20.91 -5.29
CA TYR A 37 8.65 -22.04 -5.36
C TYR A 37 9.47 -22.22 -4.08
N HIS A 38 9.99 -23.42 -3.86
CA HIS A 38 10.86 -23.73 -2.73
C HIS A 38 11.83 -24.87 -3.06
N SER A 39 13.02 -24.88 -2.45
CA SER A 39 14.03 -25.95 -2.62
C SER A 39 14.00 -26.97 -1.47
N PHE A 40 14.22 -28.24 -1.79
CA PHE A 40 14.16 -29.38 -0.86
C PHE A 40 15.38 -30.28 -1.02
N ARG A 41 15.67 -31.08 0.01
CA ARG A 41 16.82 -32.02 -0.02
C ARG A 41 16.45 -33.34 -0.66
N THR A 42 15.17 -33.68 -0.68
CA THR A 42 14.65 -34.92 -1.28
C THR A 42 13.44 -34.60 -2.17
N GLN A 43 13.21 -35.44 -3.17
CA GLN A 43 12.06 -35.31 -4.06
C GLN A 43 10.74 -35.49 -3.30
N GLN A 44 10.68 -36.40 -2.32
CA GLN A 44 9.48 -36.62 -1.49
C GLN A 44 9.07 -35.39 -0.68
N GLU A 45 10.03 -34.60 -0.17
CA GLU A 45 9.73 -33.34 0.52
C GLU A 45 9.12 -32.30 -0.44
N ALA A 46 9.64 -32.22 -1.67
CA ALA A 46 9.12 -31.35 -2.72
C ALA A 46 7.69 -31.72 -3.14
N GLU A 47 7.40 -33.02 -3.28
CA GLU A 47 6.07 -33.55 -3.61
C GLU A 47 5.06 -33.26 -2.49
N ARG A 48 5.42 -33.49 -1.23
CA ARG A 48 4.57 -33.18 -0.07
C ARG A 48 4.24 -31.69 0.02
N TRP A 49 5.22 -30.84 -0.25
CA TRP A 49 5.02 -29.40 -0.24
C TRP A 49 4.05 -28.96 -1.37
N LEU A 50 4.18 -29.49 -2.59
CA LEU A 50 3.22 -29.22 -3.67
C LEU A 50 1.81 -29.73 -3.32
N ALA A 51 1.70 -30.93 -2.78
CA ALA A 51 0.42 -31.49 -2.34
C ALA A 51 -0.26 -30.60 -1.28
N SER A 52 0.50 -30.02 -0.35
CA SER A 52 -0.01 -29.08 0.65
C SER A 52 -0.56 -27.77 0.06
N LYS A 53 -0.07 -27.36 -1.12
CA LYS A 53 -0.54 -26.16 -1.83
C LYS A 53 -1.79 -26.46 -2.66
N SER A 54 -1.89 -27.67 -3.22
CA SER A 54 -3.09 -28.13 -3.92
C SER A 54 -4.27 -28.35 -2.95
N ALA A 55 -4.02 -28.90 -1.76
CA ALA A 55 -5.06 -29.18 -0.75
C ALA A 55 -5.68 -27.90 -0.13
N ALA A 56 -4.93 -26.79 -0.11
CA ALA A 56 -5.45 -25.49 0.36
C ALA A 56 -6.52 -24.87 -0.57
N THR A 57 -6.77 -25.47 -1.75
CA THR A 57 -7.76 -24.98 -2.73
C THR A 57 -9.08 -25.77 -2.67
N THR A 58 -9.21 -26.79 -1.81
CA THR A 58 -10.33 -27.76 -1.84
C THR A 58 -11.29 -27.67 -0.65
N VAL A 59 -11.59 -26.47 -0.15
CA VAL A 59 -12.73 -26.27 0.78
C VAL A 59 -13.66 -25.19 0.19
N HIS A 60 -14.38 -25.56 -0.87
CA HIS A 60 -15.74 -25.12 -1.21
C HIS A 60 -15.97 -25.30 -2.72
N MET A 61 -16.41 -26.49 -3.15
CA MET A 61 -17.36 -26.62 -4.27
C MET A 61 -18.12 -27.94 -4.15
N ARG A 62 -19.46 -27.84 -4.12
CA ARG A 62 -20.43 -28.93 -4.23
C ARG A 62 -20.41 -29.55 -5.65
N PRO A 63 -20.92 -30.78 -5.85
CA PRO A 63 -20.43 -31.70 -6.89
C PRO A 63 -20.97 -31.38 -8.28
N ARG A 64 -20.11 -31.54 -9.31
CA ARG A 64 -20.51 -31.54 -10.71
C ARG A 64 -20.72 -32.97 -11.21
N HIS A 65 -21.88 -33.14 -11.84
CA HIS A 65 -22.24 -34.22 -12.73
C HIS A 65 -21.17 -34.47 -13.81
N THR A 66 -21.02 -35.75 -14.12
CA THR A 66 -20.21 -36.32 -15.20
C THR A 66 -20.60 -35.73 -16.57
N SER A 67 -19.60 -35.32 -17.34
CA SER A 67 -19.79 -34.81 -18.71
C SER A 67 -19.45 -35.90 -19.72
N VAL A 68 -20.46 -36.32 -20.48
CA VAL A 68 -20.27 -36.96 -21.79
C VAL A 68 -19.90 -35.86 -22.78
N LYS A 69 -18.92 -36.15 -23.64
CA LYS A 69 -18.37 -35.27 -24.67
C LYS A 69 -19.45 -34.82 -25.66
N ASN A 70 -19.43 -33.55 -26.04
CA ASN A 70 -19.66 -33.17 -27.44
C ASN A 70 -19.03 -31.81 -27.76
N ASP A 71 -18.42 -31.77 -28.93
CA ASP A 71 -17.80 -30.63 -29.59
C ASP A 71 -18.80 -29.52 -29.93
N ASN A 72 -18.26 -28.33 -30.20
CA ASN A 72 -18.90 -27.06 -30.55
C ASN A 72 -19.56 -26.29 -29.41
N THR A 73 -18.84 -25.30 -28.87
CA THR A 73 -19.42 -23.96 -28.63
C THR A 73 -18.33 -22.91 -28.52
N ASN A 74 -18.51 -21.81 -29.27
CA ASN A 74 -17.84 -20.55 -29.06
C ASN A 74 -17.81 -20.20 -27.56
N THR A 75 -16.61 -20.10 -26.99
CA THR A 75 -16.45 -19.61 -25.63
C THR A 75 -16.84 -18.13 -25.61
N VAL A 76 -18.09 -17.86 -25.23
CA VAL A 76 -18.52 -16.56 -24.75
C VAL A 76 -17.62 -16.22 -23.56
N LYS A 77 -16.64 -15.33 -23.77
CA LYS A 77 -15.97 -14.65 -22.67
C LYS A 77 -17.06 -13.94 -21.89
N CYS A 78 -17.34 -14.39 -20.68
CA CYS A 78 -18.15 -13.66 -19.73
C CYS A 78 -17.31 -12.42 -19.31
N HIS A 79 -17.35 -11.38 -20.14
CA HIS A 79 -16.99 -10.04 -19.71
C HIS A 79 -18.03 -9.64 -18.69
N GLN A 80 -17.74 -9.89 -17.41
CA GLN A 80 -18.30 -9.03 -16.38
C GLN A 80 -17.80 -7.62 -16.74
N PRO A 81 -18.69 -6.66 -17.06
CA PRO A 81 -18.23 -5.30 -17.29
C PRO A 81 -17.52 -4.86 -16.01
N GLU A 82 -16.24 -4.48 -16.12
CA GLU A 82 -15.59 -3.75 -15.04
C GLU A 82 -16.51 -2.56 -14.72
N LEU A 83 -17.12 -2.58 -13.53
CA LEU A 83 -17.95 -1.49 -13.05
C LEU A 83 -17.09 -0.22 -13.10
N LYS A 84 -17.35 0.62 -14.09
CA LYS A 84 -16.56 1.81 -14.37
C LYS A 84 -16.66 2.71 -13.14
N VAL A 85 -15.52 2.95 -12.49
CA VAL A 85 -15.46 3.83 -11.31
C VAL A 85 -15.97 5.20 -11.71
N LEU A 86 -17.09 5.62 -11.12
CA LEU A 86 -17.65 6.95 -11.37
C LEU A 86 -16.86 7.96 -10.55
N LEU A 87 -16.15 8.85 -11.23
CA LEU A 87 -15.38 9.91 -10.61
C LEU A 87 -16.21 11.20 -10.52
N SER A 88 -16.06 11.92 -9.42
CA SER A 88 -16.61 13.26 -9.21
C SER A 88 -15.89 14.32 -10.07
N PRO A 89 -16.49 15.51 -10.28
CA PRO A 89 -15.83 16.61 -10.97
C PRO A 89 -14.49 17.01 -10.33
N GLU A 90 -14.39 16.99 -9.00
CA GLU A 90 -13.14 17.28 -8.26
C GLU A 90 -12.06 16.24 -8.57
N GLN A 91 -12.43 14.96 -8.58
CA GLN A 91 -11.54 13.85 -8.94
C GLN A 91 -11.03 13.97 -10.39
N HIS A 92 -11.90 14.34 -11.34
CA HIS A 92 -11.49 14.57 -12.73
C HIS A 92 -10.50 15.73 -12.86
N ARG A 93 -10.70 16.83 -12.12
CA ARG A 93 -9.76 17.96 -12.09
C ARG A 93 -8.38 17.55 -11.59
N ILE A 94 -8.31 16.71 -10.55
CA ILE A 94 -7.04 16.17 -10.04
C ILE A 94 -6.35 15.33 -11.12
N ILE A 95 -7.07 14.42 -11.79
CA ILE A 95 -6.52 13.59 -12.87
C ILE A 95 -5.97 14.46 -14.00
N ALA A 96 -6.67 15.53 -14.40
CA ALA A 96 -6.20 16.45 -15.43
C ALA A 96 -4.85 17.08 -15.06
N ARG A 97 -4.71 17.59 -13.84
CA ARG A 97 -3.43 18.15 -13.35
C ARG A 97 -2.31 17.12 -13.31
N VAL A 98 -2.63 15.87 -12.94
CA VAL A 98 -1.65 14.77 -12.97
C VAL A 98 -1.20 14.46 -14.41
N LYS A 99 -2.12 14.46 -15.38
CA LYS A 99 -1.80 14.27 -16.80
C LYS A 99 -0.88 15.36 -17.36
N GLU A 100 -1.06 16.60 -16.91
CA GLU A 100 -0.21 17.75 -17.24
C GLU A 100 1.19 17.68 -16.59
N GLY A 101 1.48 16.64 -15.78
CA GLY A 101 2.75 16.51 -15.09
C GLY A 101 2.90 17.42 -13.86
N LYS A 102 1.81 18.03 -13.38
CA LYS A 102 1.85 18.92 -12.21
C LYS A 102 1.95 18.10 -10.92
N ASN A 103 2.64 18.67 -9.94
CA ASN A 103 2.61 18.17 -8.57
C ASN A 103 1.23 18.46 -7.98
N VAL A 104 0.63 17.44 -7.36
CA VAL A 104 -0.69 17.56 -6.75
C VAL A 104 -0.66 17.07 -5.31
N PHE A 105 -1.32 17.81 -4.45
CA PHE A 105 -1.75 17.32 -3.15
C PHE A 105 -3.27 17.39 -3.11
N PHE A 106 -3.91 16.26 -2.85
CA PHE A 106 -5.34 16.21 -2.67
C PHE A 106 -5.71 15.59 -1.32
N THR A 107 -6.71 16.18 -0.70
CA THR A 107 -7.15 15.85 0.65
C THR A 107 -8.67 15.91 0.74
N GLY A 108 -9.22 15.57 1.90
CA GLY A 108 -10.66 15.53 2.14
C GLY A 108 -10.96 14.60 3.31
N SER A 109 -12.19 14.68 3.84
CA SER A 109 -12.63 13.85 4.97
C SER A 109 -12.46 12.34 4.72
N ALA A 110 -12.54 11.55 5.78
CA ALA A 110 -12.61 10.09 5.66
C ALA A 110 -13.75 9.70 4.71
N GLY A 111 -13.49 8.74 3.80
CA GLY A 111 -14.52 8.23 2.90
C GLY A 111 -14.79 9.06 1.63
N THR A 112 -14.04 10.11 1.33
CA THR A 112 -14.20 10.92 0.09
C THR A 112 -13.62 10.30 -1.18
N GLY A 113 -13.23 9.03 -1.14
CA GLY A 113 -12.71 8.32 -2.31
C GLY A 113 -11.24 8.63 -2.65
N LYS A 114 -10.46 9.17 -1.70
CA LYS A 114 -9.02 9.43 -1.84
C LYS A 114 -8.22 8.26 -2.43
N SER A 115 -8.21 7.10 -1.76
CA SER A 115 -7.46 5.93 -2.24
C SER A 115 -8.05 5.32 -3.52
N VAL A 116 -9.35 5.50 -3.78
CA VAL A 116 -9.97 5.08 -5.06
C VAL A 116 -9.44 5.92 -6.21
N LEU A 117 -9.44 7.25 -6.07
CA LEU A 117 -8.82 8.16 -7.02
C LEU A 117 -7.33 7.84 -7.24
N LEU A 118 -6.61 7.53 -6.16
CA LEU A 118 -5.18 7.21 -6.21
C LEU A 118 -4.92 5.95 -7.04
N ARG A 119 -5.78 4.91 -6.96
CA ARG A 119 -5.70 3.72 -7.83
C ARG A 119 -5.92 4.05 -9.30
N GLU A 120 -6.88 4.91 -9.63
CA GLU A 120 -7.10 5.36 -11.01
C GLU A 120 -5.89 6.16 -11.54
N ILE A 121 -5.28 7.01 -10.70
CA ILE A 121 -4.05 7.72 -11.05
C ILE A 121 -2.89 6.73 -11.28
N ILE A 122 -2.74 5.71 -10.44
CA ILE A 122 -1.73 4.66 -10.61
C ILE A 122 -1.93 3.95 -11.96
N LYS A 123 -3.15 3.51 -12.27
CA LYS A 123 -3.50 2.84 -13.53
C LYS A 123 -3.11 3.73 -14.72
N LEU A 124 -3.55 4.97 -14.70
CA LEU A 124 -3.26 5.96 -15.74
C LEU A 124 -1.75 6.18 -15.95
N ARG A 125 -0.98 6.36 -14.89
CA ARG A 125 0.46 6.62 -15.00
C ARG A 125 1.23 5.37 -15.43
N ARG A 126 0.79 4.18 -15.00
CA ARG A 126 1.39 2.91 -15.43
C ARG A 126 1.11 2.58 -16.90
N GLU A 127 -0.01 3.03 -17.47
CA GLU A 127 -0.28 2.90 -18.91
C GLU A 127 0.75 3.70 -19.75
N THR A 128 1.20 4.86 -19.26
CA THR A 128 2.15 5.71 -19.98
C THR A 128 3.62 5.37 -19.68
N SER A 129 3.93 4.97 -18.44
CA SER A 129 5.30 4.67 -18.01
C SER A 129 5.29 3.68 -16.84
N PRO A 130 5.08 2.38 -17.10
CA PRO A 130 4.84 1.36 -16.06
C PRO A 130 5.94 1.30 -15.00
N ASP A 131 7.20 1.34 -15.43
CA ASP A 131 8.36 1.18 -14.53
C ASP A 131 8.82 2.48 -13.85
N ALA A 132 8.23 3.62 -14.21
CA ALA A 132 8.63 4.94 -13.70
C ALA A 132 7.69 5.53 -12.64
N VAL A 133 6.76 4.72 -12.10
CA VAL A 133 5.79 5.14 -11.08
C VAL A 133 6.09 4.46 -9.75
N ALA A 134 6.54 5.25 -8.79
CA ALA A 134 6.73 4.81 -7.41
C ALA A 134 5.41 4.94 -6.64
N VAL A 135 4.85 3.81 -6.19
CA VAL A 135 3.62 3.77 -5.39
C VAL A 135 3.99 3.52 -3.94
N THR A 136 3.79 4.54 -3.10
CA THR A 136 4.22 4.50 -1.69
C THR A 136 3.14 4.97 -0.72
N ALA A 137 3.28 4.59 0.54
CA ALA A 137 2.51 5.13 1.64
C ALA A 137 3.35 5.25 2.92
N SER A 138 2.82 5.95 3.94
CA SER A 138 3.48 6.11 5.24
C SER A 138 3.53 4.82 6.07
N THR A 139 2.54 3.93 5.95
CA THR A 139 2.47 2.65 6.67
C THR A 139 2.37 1.44 5.74
N GLY A 140 2.74 0.25 6.25
CA GLY A 140 2.71 -0.99 5.47
C GLY A 140 1.31 -1.37 5.01
N ILE A 141 0.29 -1.26 5.87
CA ILE A 141 -1.10 -1.58 5.52
C ILE A 141 -1.64 -0.60 4.47
N ALA A 142 -1.35 0.70 4.60
CA ALA A 142 -1.74 1.68 3.59
C ALA A 142 -1.06 1.39 2.23
N ALA A 143 0.22 1.04 2.24
CA ALA A 143 0.96 0.69 1.03
C ALA A 143 0.37 -0.55 0.34
N LEU A 144 0.02 -1.59 1.10
CA LEU A 144 -0.63 -2.79 0.57
C LEU A 144 -1.99 -2.47 -0.09
N ASN A 145 -2.78 -1.58 0.51
CA ASN A 145 -4.11 -1.19 -0.01
C ASN A 145 -4.09 -0.52 -1.39
N ILE A 146 -2.93 0.01 -1.79
CA ILE A 146 -2.71 0.67 -3.09
C ILE A 146 -1.71 -0.09 -3.98
N GLY A 147 -1.29 -1.30 -3.57
CA GLY A 147 -0.35 -2.13 -4.33
C GLY A 147 1.05 -1.53 -4.43
N GLY A 148 1.53 -0.93 -3.34
CA GLY A 148 2.84 -0.27 -3.22
C GLY A 148 3.67 -0.80 -2.06
N VAL A 149 4.69 -0.03 -1.68
CA VAL A 149 5.58 -0.29 -0.53
C VAL A 149 5.63 0.93 0.38
N THR A 150 6.25 0.84 1.57
CA THR A 150 6.43 2.03 2.40
C THR A 150 7.39 3.02 1.75
N LEU A 151 7.17 4.32 1.95
CA LEU A 151 8.04 5.38 1.43
C LEU A 151 9.51 5.16 1.86
N HIS A 152 9.72 4.78 3.12
CA HIS A 152 11.03 4.43 3.67
C HIS A 152 11.72 3.27 2.91
N SER A 153 10.97 2.21 2.61
CA SER A 153 11.47 1.04 1.88
C SER A 153 11.81 1.39 0.43
N TRP A 154 10.93 2.14 -0.24
CA TRP A 154 11.16 2.61 -1.60
C TRP A 154 12.40 3.52 -1.70
N ALA A 155 12.53 4.47 -0.78
CA ALA A 155 13.62 5.44 -0.73
C ALA A 155 14.96 4.82 -0.28
N GLY A 156 14.94 3.68 0.42
CA GLY A 156 16.13 2.99 0.92
C GLY A 156 16.78 3.63 2.14
N ILE A 157 16.04 4.47 2.89
CA ILE A 157 16.58 5.37 3.92
C ILE A 157 16.49 4.83 5.36
N LYS A 158 16.00 3.60 5.56
CA LYS A 158 15.65 3.07 6.90
C LYS A 158 14.74 4.05 7.66
N LEU A 159 15.20 4.68 8.74
CA LEU A 159 14.46 5.69 9.50
C LEU A 159 14.73 7.14 9.02
N GLY A 160 15.65 7.34 8.08
CA GLY A 160 16.00 8.68 7.57
C GLY A 160 16.94 9.48 8.48
N ASP A 161 17.64 8.83 9.42
CA ASP A 161 18.56 9.50 10.36
C ASP A 161 20.01 9.58 9.85
N GLU A 162 20.33 8.93 8.74
CA GLU A 162 21.68 8.94 8.18
C GLU A 162 22.01 10.32 7.59
N PRO A 163 23.18 10.92 7.83
CA PRO A 163 23.54 12.20 7.22
C PRO A 163 23.46 12.14 5.69
N ILE A 164 22.86 13.16 5.08
CA ILE A 164 22.55 13.23 3.64
C ILE A 164 23.78 12.91 2.78
N GLU A 165 24.93 13.54 3.05
CA GLU A 165 26.14 13.33 2.25
C GLU A 165 26.64 11.89 2.32
N ARG A 166 26.55 11.27 3.51
CA ARG A 166 26.92 9.88 3.71
C ARG A 166 25.97 8.96 2.94
N PHE A 167 24.67 9.21 3.02
CA PHE A 167 23.67 8.44 2.28
C PHE A 167 23.88 8.56 0.76
N VAL A 168 24.00 9.77 0.23
CA VAL A 168 24.19 10.03 -1.20
C VAL A 168 25.51 9.43 -1.70
N GLY A 169 26.60 9.63 -0.96
CA GLY A 169 27.91 9.06 -1.30
C GLY A 169 27.88 7.53 -1.33
N LYS A 170 27.19 6.90 -0.37
CA LYS A 170 26.98 5.45 -0.35
C LYS A 170 26.18 4.96 -1.56
N VAL A 171 25.05 5.62 -1.87
CA VAL A 171 24.16 5.21 -2.97
C VAL A 171 24.84 5.34 -4.33
N ARG A 172 25.68 6.37 -4.52
CA ARG A 172 26.43 6.59 -5.76
C ARG A 172 27.70 5.74 -5.88
N GLY A 173 28.41 5.55 -4.78
CA GLY A 173 29.77 5.00 -4.78
C GLY A 173 29.85 3.48 -4.60
N GLN A 174 28.81 2.82 -4.09
CA GLN A 174 28.84 1.40 -3.77
C GLN A 174 27.96 0.58 -4.69
N THR A 175 28.53 -0.44 -5.35
CA THR A 175 27.86 -1.29 -6.35
C THR A 175 26.58 -1.95 -5.83
N MET A 176 26.56 -2.34 -4.55
CA MET A 176 25.37 -2.95 -3.92
C MET A 176 24.15 -2.02 -3.84
N PHE A 177 24.34 -0.70 -3.96
CA PHE A 177 23.27 0.30 -3.99
C PHE A 177 22.92 0.78 -5.40
N HIS A 178 23.53 0.21 -6.45
CA HIS A 178 23.31 0.64 -7.83
C HIS A 178 21.83 0.58 -8.24
N SER A 179 21.11 -0.49 -7.88
CA SER A 179 19.66 -0.60 -8.17
C SER A 179 18.83 0.47 -7.46
N LEU A 180 19.23 0.91 -6.27
CA LEU A 180 18.57 2.01 -5.56
C LEU A 180 18.86 3.34 -6.27
N TRP A 181 20.11 3.56 -6.70
CA TRP A 181 20.46 4.76 -7.45
C TRP A 181 19.68 4.85 -8.77
N MET A 182 19.62 3.77 -9.56
CA MET A 182 18.84 3.70 -10.80
C MET A 182 17.35 3.95 -10.57
N ARG A 183 16.77 3.37 -9.51
CA ARG A 183 15.38 3.66 -9.12
C ARG A 183 15.12 5.16 -8.93
N TRP A 184 16.04 5.87 -8.27
CA TRP A 184 15.95 7.33 -8.10
C TRP A 184 16.19 8.11 -9.39
N GLN A 185 16.95 7.58 -10.35
CA GLN A 185 17.15 8.21 -11.67
C GLN A 185 15.94 8.01 -12.59
N GLU A 186 15.33 6.84 -12.57
CA GLU A 186 14.32 6.42 -13.54
C GLU A 186 12.89 6.83 -13.13
N VAL A 187 12.63 7.01 -11.83
CA VAL A 187 11.32 7.42 -11.34
C VAL A 187 10.91 8.78 -11.94
N LYS A 188 9.71 8.82 -12.52
CA LYS A 188 9.09 10.04 -13.07
C LYS A 188 7.99 10.57 -12.16
N THR A 189 7.29 9.68 -11.45
CA THR A 189 6.18 10.04 -10.57
C THR A 189 6.30 9.30 -9.24
N LEU A 190 6.29 10.04 -8.14
CA LEU A 190 6.25 9.51 -6.78
C LEU A 190 4.87 9.79 -6.16
N ILE A 191 4.18 8.70 -5.83
CA ILE A 191 2.87 8.73 -5.19
C ILE A 191 3.04 8.41 -3.71
N ILE A 192 2.50 9.25 -2.83
CA ILE A 192 2.56 9.06 -1.37
C ILE A 192 1.15 9.15 -0.80
N ASP A 193 0.60 8.00 -0.39
CA ASP A 193 -0.64 7.93 0.39
C ASP A 193 -0.36 8.10 1.89
N GLU A 194 -1.36 8.59 2.62
CA GLU A 194 -1.29 8.91 4.04
C GLU A 194 -0.11 9.85 4.40
N ILE A 195 0.04 10.94 3.64
CA ILE A 195 1.07 11.98 3.84
C ILE A 195 1.00 12.65 5.22
N SER A 196 -0.14 12.56 5.92
CA SER A 196 -0.34 13.14 7.26
C SER A 196 0.59 12.54 8.32
N MET A 197 1.07 11.31 8.10
CA MET A 197 1.98 10.62 9.01
C MET A 197 3.46 10.79 8.65
N ILE A 198 3.78 11.57 7.61
CA ILE A 198 5.15 11.94 7.25
C ILE A 198 5.49 13.25 7.96
N ASP A 199 6.62 13.27 8.68
CA ASP A 199 7.09 14.47 9.38
C ASP A 199 7.83 15.43 8.43
N GLY A 200 7.82 16.72 8.77
CA GLY A 200 8.46 17.78 7.98
C GLY A 200 9.94 17.50 7.68
N PRO A 201 10.77 17.14 8.69
CA PRO A 201 12.18 16.82 8.47
C PRO A 201 12.42 15.67 7.50
N LEU A 202 11.57 14.64 7.50
CA LEU A 202 11.67 13.54 6.53
C LEU A 202 11.31 14.01 5.12
N PHE A 203 10.31 14.86 4.97
CA PHE A 203 9.96 15.44 3.67
C PHE A 203 11.13 16.25 3.11
N ASP A 204 11.73 17.14 3.91
CA ASP A 204 12.92 17.92 3.51
C ASP A 204 14.12 17.01 3.21
N TYR A 205 14.35 15.97 4.02
CA TYR A 205 15.39 14.99 3.78
C TYR A 205 15.23 14.29 2.42
N LEU A 206 14.02 13.80 2.12
CA LEU A 206 13.69 13.15 0.86
C LEU A 206 13.88 14.10 -0.35
N GLU A 207 13.51 15.36 -0.19
CA GLU A 207 13.68 16.38 -1.22
C GLU A 207 15.16 16.59 -1.58
N VAL A 208 16.01 16.77 -0.55
CA VAL A 208 17.43 17.04 -0.74
C VAL A 208 18.14 15.82 -1.34
N ILE A 209 17.85 14.60 -0.87
CA ILE A 209 18.45 13.39 -1.47
C ILE A 209 17.97 13.22 -2.92
N ALA A 210 16.72 13.56 -3.26
CA ALA A 210 16.21 13.43 -4.61
C ALA A 210 16.98 14.36 -5.58
N ARG A 211 17.15 15.64 -5.21
CA ARG A 211 17.97 16.60 -5.96
C ARG A 211 19.40 16.13 -6.11
N LYS A 212 20.02 15.71 -5.01
CA LYS A 212 21.42 15.26 -5.00
C LYS A 212 21.63 14.01 -5.83
N LEU A 213 20.83 12.96 -5.64
CA LEU A 213 20.98 11.71 -6.38
C LEU A 213 20.78 11.92 -7.89
N ARG A 214 19.80 12.75 -8.28
CA ARG A 214 19.46 13.08 -9.68
C ARG A 214 20.31 14.20 -10.29
N ASN A 215 21.23 14.78 -9.52
CA ASN A 215 22.03 15.93 -9.94
C ASN A 215 21.18 17.07 -10.53
N SER A 216 20.09 17.43 -9.85
CA SER A 216 19.08 18.37 -10.34
C SER A 216 18.82 19.47 -9.32
N THR A 217 18.63 20.70 -9.80
CA THR A 217 18.23 21.85 -8.98
C THR A 217 16.72 21.98 -8.84
N GLN A 218 15.94 21.21 -9.61
CA GLN A 218 14.48 21.24 -9.57
C GLN A 218 13.96 20.63 -8.25
N PRO A 219 12.84 21.13 -7.70
CA PRO A 219 12.23 20.56 -6.50
C PRO A 219 12.08 19.04 -6.61
N PHE A 220 12.49 18.31 -5.57
CA PHE A 220 12.45 16.84 -5.54
C PHE A 220 13.19 16.17 -6.71
N GLY A 221 14.20 16.85 -7.28
CA GLY A 221 14.95 16.41 -8.44
C GLY A 221 14.14 16.36 -9.74
N GLY A 222 13.01 17.07 -9.81
CA GLY A 222 12.11 17.07 -10.97
C GLY A 222 11.15 15.86 -11.04
N ILE A 223 11.04 15.08 -9.96
CA ILE A 223 10.06 14.01 -9.85
C ILE A 223 8.67 14.63 -9.68
N GLN A 224 7.68 14.15 -10.43
CA GLN A 224 6.29 14.55 -10.21
C GLN A 224 5.77 13.96 -8.90
N LEU A 225 5.23 14.81 -8.02
CA LEU A 225 4.64 14.40 -6.75
C LEU A 225 3.12 14.27 -6.85
N VAL A 226 2.59 13.14 -6.38
CA VAL A 226 1.15 12.93 -6.19
C VAL A 226 0.92 12.53 -4.74
N LEU A 227 0.51 13.49 -3.93
CA LEU A 227 0.37 13.34 -2.49
C LEU A 227 -1.10 13.23 -2.10
N CYS A 228 -1.40 12.33 -1.18
CA CYS A 228 -2.72 12.14 -0.64
C CYS A 228 -2.68 11.91 0.87
N GLY A 229 -3.68 12.43 1.58
CA GLY A 229 -3.88 12.18 3.01
C GLY A 229 -4.87 13.17 3.60
N ASP A 230 -5.02 13.14 4.91
CA ASP A 230 -5.89 14.06 5.65
C ASP A 230 -5.20 14.43 6.97
N PHE A 231 -4.72 15.67 7.07
CA PHE A 231 -4.00 16.15 8.26
C PHE A 231 -4.88 16.25 9.51
N CYS A 232 -6.20 16.09 9.38
CA CYS A 232 -7.12 15.97 10.53
C CYS A 232 -7.21 14.53 11.09
N GLN A 233 -6.51 13.55 10.49
CA GLN A 233 -6.46 12.17 10.97
C GLN A 233 -5.25 11.95 11.88
N LEU A 234 -4.42 10.96 11.60
CA LEU A 234 -3.24 10.64 12.42
C LEU A 234 -2.05 11.53 12.02
N PRO A 235 -1.42 12.22 12.99
CA PRO A 235 -0.20 12.98 12.77
C PRO A 235 1.03 12.07 12.64
N PRO A 236 2.20 12.62 12.30
CA PRO A 236 3.44 11.85 12.31
C PRO A 236 3.76 11.37 13.72
N VAL A 237 4.35 10.17 13.82
CA VAL A 237 4.74 9.61 15.12
C VAL A 237 6.02 10.31 15.60
N PRO A 238 6.03 10.95 16.78
CA PRO A 238 7.22 11.58 17.34
C PRO A 238 8.39 10.61 17.41
N ARG A 239 9.56 11.04 16.91
CA ARG A 239 10.82 10.32 17.15
C ARG A 239 11.18 10.42 18.62
N LYS A 240 12.02 9.51 19.10
CA LYS A 240 12.57 9.58 20.46
C LYS A 240 14.07 9.87 20.37
N ASP A 241 14.56 10.73 21.25
CA ASP A 241 16.00 10.93 21.39
C ASP A 241 16.70 9.70 22.02
N MET A 242 18.02 9.79 22.21
CA MET A 242 18.80 8.69 22.82
C MET A 242 18.39 8.36 24.26
N LYS A 243 17.68 9.27 24.93
CA LYS A 243 17.15 9.11 26.29
C LYS A 243 15.69 8.62 26.29
N GLY A 244 15.10 8.37 25.11
CA GLY A 244 13.71 7.94 24.96
C GLY A 244 12.68 9.07 25.04
N ILE A 245 13.12 10.33 25.07
CA ILE A 245 12.26 11.51 25.17
C ILE A 245 11.67 11.81 23.78
N PRO A 246 10.35 11.96 23.65
CA PRO A 246 9.71 12.33 22.39
C PRO A 246 10.18 13.70 21.89
N ILE A 247 10.67 13.73 20.66
CA ILE A 247 10.97 14.95 19.92
C ILE A 247 9.67 15.33 19.18
N PRO A 248 9.13 16.54 19.38
CA PRO A 248 7.92 16.98 18.69
C PRO A 248 8.07 16.82 17.17
N ALA A 249 7.10 16.14 16.55
CA ALA A 249 7.05 16.02 15.10
C ALA A 249 6.29 17.21 14.52
N THR A 250 6.80 17.75 13.43
CA THR A 250 6.10 18.74 12.60
C THR A 250 5.42 18.03 11.43
N PHE A 251 4.32 18.59 10.93
CA PHE A 251 3.65 18.02 9.76
C PHE A 251 4.47 18.21 8.48
N ALA A 252 4.25 17.37 7.47
CA ALA A 252 4.87 17.52 6.16
C ALA A 252 4.62 18.91 5.53
N PHE A 253 3.46 19.53 5.76
CA PHE A 253 3.16 20.87 5.23
C PHE A 253 3.96 22.01 5.89
N GLU A 254 4.64 21.72 7.00
CA GLU A 254 5.54 22.66 7.69
C GLU A 254 6.99 22.50 7.22
N ALA A 255 7.28 21.53 6.35
CA ALA A 255 8.60 21.35 5.76
C ALA A 255 9.02 22.57 4.93
N GLN A 256 10.32 22.90 4.96
CA GLN A 256 10.84 24.07 4.23
C GLN A 256 10.61 23.94 2.72
N ALA A 257 10.76 22.73 2.20
CA ALA A 257 10.58 22.46 0.78
C ALA A 257 9.11 22.34 0.35
N TRP A 258 8.15 22.21 1.27
CA TRP A 258 6.75 21.90 0.95
C TRP A 258 6.17 22.84 -0.10
N ASN A 259 6.23 24.16 0.14
CA ASN A 259 5.66 25.16 -0.77
C ASN A 259 6.37 25.23 -2.14
N SER A 260 7.62 24.79 -2.22
CA SER A 260 8.35 24.70 -3.50
C SER A 260 8.02 23.42 -4.28
N CYS A 261 7.60 22.36 -3.57
CA CYS A 261 7.30 21.05 -4.13
C CYS A 261 5.81 20.86 -4.42
N VAL A 262 4.93 21.44 -3.61
CA VAL A 262 3.51 21.10 -3.54
C VAL A 262 2.68 22.35 -3.77
N GLY A 263 1.81 22.30 -4.78
CA GLY A 263 0.86 23.38 -5.06
C GLY A 263 -0.30 23.43 -4.07
N ALA A 264 -1.25 24.32 -4.33
CA ALA A 264 -2.45 24.47 -3.52
C ALA A 264 -3.22 23.13 -3.37
N PRO A 265 -3.77 22.82 -2.17
CA PRO A 265 -4.48 21.58 -1.91
C PRO A 265 -5.76 21.49 -2.74
N MET A 266 -6.02 20.32 -3.30
CA MET A 266 -7.27 20.01 -4.00
C MET A 266 -8.20 19.23 -3.07
N MET A 267 -9.30 19.86 -2.64
CA MET A 267 -10.23 19.31 -1.65
C MET A 267 -11.28 18.40 -2.30
N LEU A 268 -11.42 17.17 -1.81
CA LEU A 268 -12.53 16.27 -2.07
C LEU A 268 -13.59 16.45 -0.98
N THR A 269 -14.81 16.81 -1.38
CA THR A 269 -15.92 17.16 -0.46
C THR A 269 -16.97 16.07 -0.36
N LYS A 270 -17.24 15.35 -1.46
CA LYS A 270 -18.26 14.30 -1.50
C LYS A 270 -17.83 13.05 -0.73
N VAL A 271 -18.57 12.69 0.31
CA VAL A 271 -18.39 11.44 1.07
C VAL A 271 -19.10 10.30 0.34
N PHE A 272 -18.39 9.18 0.13
CA PHE A 272 -18.92 7.98 -0.54
C PHE A 272 -19.04 6.78 0.40
N ARG A 273 -18.26 6.74 1.50
CA ARG A 273 -18.19 5.59 2.41
C ARG A 273 -19.45 5.47 3.27
N GLN A 274 -19.90 6.57 3.87
CA GLN A 274 -21.11 6.63 4.67
C GLN A 274 -22.28 7.04 3.78
N LYS A 275 -23.36 6.24 3.78
CA LYS A 275 -24.61 6.57 3.08
C LYS A 275 -25.53 7.47 3.91
N ASP A 276 -25.44 7.38 5.23
CA ASP A 276 -26.21 8.19 6.16
C ASP A 276 -25.59 9.59 6.30
N GLU A 277 -26.36 10.61 5.96
CA GLU A 277 -25.98 12.01 6.04
C GLU A 277 -25.77 12.47 7.48
N THR A 278 -26.60 11.98 8.42
CA THR A 278 -26.47 12.30 9.84
C THR A 278 -25.14 11.78 10.37
N PHE A 279 -24.82 10.52 10.06
CA PHE A 279 -23.54 9.94 10.46
C PHE A 279 -22.35 10.64 9.79
N SER A 280 -22.49 11.04 8.52
CA SER A 280 -21.45 11.80 7.82
C SER A 280 -21.20 13.18 8.45
N MET A 281 -22.27 13.87 8.87
CA MET A 281 -22.19 15.13 9.61
C MET A 281 -21.46 14.94 10.94
N MET A 282 -21.86 13.95 11.74
CA MET A 282 -21.24 13.64 13.04
C MET A 282 -19.72 13.38 12.91
N LEU A 283 -19.30 12.65 11.87
CA LEU A 283 -17.88 12.39 11.62
C LEU A 283 -17.11 13.63 11.18
N ASN A 284 -17.74 14.54 10.43
CA ASN A 284 -17.13 15.82 10.07
C ASN A 284 -17.01 16.77 11.27
N GLU A 285 -17.99 16.78 12.19
CA GLU A 285 -17.87 17.50 13.47
C GLU A 285 -16.67 16.99 14.29
N MET A 286 -16.53 15.66 14.39
CA MET A 286 -15.42 15.02 15.07
C MET A 286 -14.07 15.38 14.42
N ARG A 287 -14.00 15.39 13.09
CA ARG A 287 -12.79 15.72 12.31
C ARG A 287 -12.22 17.09 12.68
N TYR A 288 -13.07 18.09 12.96
CA TYR A 288 -12.65 19.44 13.34
C TYR A 288 -12.65 19.69 14.84
N GLY A 289 -13.01 18.69 15.65
CA GLY A 289 -13.13 18.82 17.11
C GLY A 289 -14.26 19.75 17.56
N ARG A 290 -15.29 19.96 16.73
CA ARG A 290 -16.44 20.85 17.01
C ARG A 290 -17.73 20.03 17.07
N MET A 291 -17.89 19.32 18.19
CA MET A 291 -18.97 18.35 18.38
C MET A 291 -20.18 19.00 19.03
N GLN A 292 -21.37 18.82 18.46
CA GLN A 292 -22.62 19.19 19.12
C GLN A 292 -22.98 18.19 20.22
N GLU A 293 -23.72 18.65 21.24
CA GLU A 293 -24.19 17.77 22.31
C GLU A 293 -25.06 16.63 21.78
N SER A 294 -25.90 16.91 20.78
CA SER A 294 -26.69 15.89 20.07
C SER A 294 -25.81 14.79 19.47
N THR A 295 -24.73 15.16 18.77
CA THR A 295 -23.73 14.23 18.23
C THR A 295 -23.07 13.39 19.33
N ILE A 296 -22.68 14.02 20.45
CA ILE A 296 -22.06 13.33 21.58
C ILE A 296 -23.00 12.28 22.16
N GLN A 297 -24.29 12.61 22.35
CA GLN A 297 -25.28 11.67 22.87
C GLN A 297 -25.51 10.49 21.93
N ILE A 298 -25.51 10.72 20.61
CA ILE A 298 -25.60 9.62 19.64
C ILE A 298 -24.37 8.71 19.74
N PHE A 299 -23.15 9.26 19.80
CA PHE A 299 -21.95 8.43 19.95
C PHE A 299 -21.95 7.61 21.26
N LYS A 300 -22.42 8.19 22.37
CA LYS A 300 -22.60 7.45 23.64
C LYS A 300 -23.58 6.30 23.48
N SER A 301 -24.66 6.48 22.72
CA SER A 301 -25.64 5.41 22.48
C SER A 301 -25.08 4.20 21.71
N LEU A 302 -23.92 4.35 21.04
CA LEU A 302 -23.24 3.28 20.31
C LEU A 302 -22.45 2.31 21.21
N SER A 303 -22.37 2.52 22.53
CA SER A 303 -21.73 1.59 23.47
C SER A 303 -22.48 0.27 23.67
N ARG A 304 -23.65 0.12 23.03
CA ARG A 304 -24.45 -1.11 23.02
C ARG A 304 -23.70 -2.28 22.38
N SER A 305 -23.96 -3.49 22.84
CA SER A 305 -23.48 -4.71 22.18
C SER A 305 -24.11 -4.85 20.79
N VAL A 306 -23.29 -5.24 19.81
CA VAL A 306 -23.75 -5.54 18.45
C VAL A 306 -23.81 -7.05 18.27
N LEU A 307 -24.97 -7.55 17.87
CA LEU A 307 -25.16 -8.96 17.54
C LEU A 307 -24.86 -9.17 16.06
N TYR A 308 -23.90 -10.05 15.77
CA TYR A 308 -23.53 -10.43 14.41
C TYR A 308 -24.13 -11.80 14.10
N THR A 309 -25.05 -11.85 13.15
CA THR A 309 -25.83 -13.06 12.81
C THR A 309 -25.04 -14.05 11.94
N ASP A 310 -23.92 -13.61 11.36
CA ASP A 310 -23.05 -14.41 10.49
C ASP A 310 -21.94 -15.13 11.26
N GLY A 311 -21.87 -14.98 12.58
CA GLY A 311 -20.85 -15.58 13.45
C GLY A 311 -19.46 -14.93 13.31
N ILE A 312 -19.32 -13.88 12.49
CA ILE A 312 -18.05 -13.16 12.31
C ILE A 312 -18.01 -12.01 13.32
N GLY A 313 -17.08 -12.10 14.27
CA GLY A 313 -16.84 -11.03 15.23
C GLY A 313 -16.32 -9.75 14.55
N PRO A 314 -16.54 -8.56 15.16
CA PRO A 314 -16.06 -7.30 14.60
C PRO A 314 -14.54 -7.21 14.68
N THR A 315 -13.96 -6.40 13.79
CA THR A 315 -12.60 -5.89 14.00
C THR A 315 -12.62 -4.85 15.10
N GLU A 316 -11.80 -5.04 16.13
CA GLU A 316 -11.66 -4.13 17.26
C GLU A 316 -10.47 -3.19 17.01
N ILE A 317 -10.63 -1.89 17.31
CA ILE A 317 -9.61 -0.86 17.08
C ILE A 317 -9.26 -0.22 18.43
N TYR A 318 -7.97 -0.21 18.76
CA TYR A 318 -7.46 0.33 20.02
C TYR A 318 -6.30 1.31 19.78
N PRO A 319 -6.08 2.27 20.70
CA PRO A 319 -5.00 3.24 20.57
C PRO A 319 -3.61 2.63 20.85
N THR A 320 -3.51 1.62 21.72
CA THR A 320 -2.21 1.00 22.07
C THR A 320 -2.07 -0.43 21.57
N ARG A 321 -0.83 -0.83 21.28
CA ARG A 321 -0.51 -2.21 20.91
C ARG A 321 -0.79 -3.21 22.03
N ILE A 322 -0.72 -2.78 23.29
CA ILE A 322 -0.98 -3.64 24.45
C ILE A 322 -2.45 -4.06 24.45
N GLU A 323 -3.36 -3.10 24.24
CA GLU A 323 -4.80 -3.38 24.13
C GLU A 323 -5.11 -4.28 22.93
N VAL A 324 -4.53 -3.98 21.76
CA VAL A 324 -4.68 -4.83 20.56
C VAL A 324 -4.24 -6.26 20.84
N ASN A 325 -3.06 -6.45 21.44
CA ASN A 325 -2.52 -7.78 21.73
C ASN A 325 -3.37 -8.52 22.78
N SER A 326 -3.87 -7.80 23.79
CA SER A 326 -4.74 -8.36 24.82
C SER A 326 -6.06 -8.86 24.22
N SER A 327 -6.73 -8.02 23.43
CA SER A 327 -7.98 -8.38 22.73
C SER A 327 -7.75 -9.57 21.79
N ASN A 328 -6.75 -9.51 20.92
CA ASN A 328 -6.44 -10.59 19.98
C ASN A 328 -6.14 -11.91 20.70
N SER A 329 -5.36 -11.87 21.78
CA SER A 329 -5.04 -13.08 22.56
C SER A 329 -6.29 -13.65 23.25
N SER A 330 -7.20 -12.79 23.72
CA SER A 330 -8.47 -13.22 24.29
C SER A 330 -9.36 -13.89 23.25
N ARG A 331 -9.49 -13.31 22.05
CA ARG A 331 -10.25 -13.90 20.95
C ARG A 331 -9.63 -15.21 20.45
N LEU A 332 -8.30 -15.28 20.34
CA LEU A 332 -7.60 -16.50 19.91
C LEU A 332 -7.84 -17.67 20.87
N ARG A 333 -7.85 -17.43 22.19
CA ARG A 333 -8.17 -18.46 23.20
C ARG A 333 -9.61 -18.96 23.14
N GLN A 334 -10.53 -18.21 22.52
CA GLN A 334 -11.93 -18.61 22.35
C GLN A 334 -12.15 -19.47 21.10
N LEU A 335 -11.18 -19.55 20.21
CA LEU A 335 -11.20 -20.50 19.11
C LEU A 335 -10.81 -21.87 19.68
N SER A 336 -11.78 -22.77 19.82
CA SER A 336 -11.54 -24.19 20.12
C SER A 336 -10.81 -24.87 18.96
N ASP A 337 -9.94 -25.84 19.26
CA ASP A 337 -9.17 -26.63 18.28
C ASP A 337 -10.03 -27.30 17.20
#